data_AF-A0A7L9FHX3-F1
#
_entry.id   AF-A0A7L9FHX3-F1
#
_cell.length_a   1.000
_cell.length_b   1.000
_cell.length_c   1.000
_cell.angle_alpha   90.00
_cell.angle_beta   90.00
_cell.angle_gamma   90.00
#
_symmetry.space_group_name_H-M   'P 1'
#
loop_
_entity.id
_entity.type
_entity.pdbx_description
1 polymer ?
#
loop_
_entity_poly.entity_id
_entity_poly.type
_entity_poly.pdbx_seq_one_letter_code
_entity_poly.pdbx_strand_id
1 'polypeptide(L)'
;MNRKLKLGIPVGVALAVFLVLLSQYPLGLQALLTGGVHDVELLWQGKQLRAVTLAVGNYTAFCYPQALTVRNLGGAGLTYTLAFELRGFEGYFELRGLNETLLLVSGNKTVARALALAPGSSASLTVCVKAGKAQVARLVVADKSSPEKEKATRSEVLLDIRLTDWYDNTYPLRIELSPTVAREGYAIFEVTGGGEVYVNGKLAGRIPPIAGASASSILVVERVKGVDYPLVFQVEAWRVEEATGVLKPVRLLEPSEAMGANDRLVFVAYISNTTLIHVYTGGTRRLNFTGLVSESNSIIDTGAVKIELARWGFSSKSLTVNLTGSIAWPYQAEKEYYSDPGAWSRVLLGPVRGIWEYRTSGVSGYVSRAFMTAYSGSNITLTYLWPGSIRAGIALEWYLLSWASNGTYTVEFTCATLCQRLPVKLLGDAGRATVLLCNNYYLSGGTAATPAYYGSAVLTTTGSPLAQVKSLKVAVRNFAA
;
A
#
# COMPACT_ATOMS: atom_id res chain seq x y z
N MET A 1 65.85 -8.89 -73.02
CA MET A 1 64.61 -9.31 -72.32
C MET A 1 64.24 -8.28 -71.26
N ASN A 2 63.19 -7.48 -71.50
CA ASN A 2 62.88 -6.29 -70.71
C ASN A 2 62.01 -6.64 -69.48
N ARG A 3 62.62 -6.65 -68.28
CA ARG A 3 61.95 -6.89 -66.98
C ARG A 3 60.88 -5.84 -66.62
N LYS A 4 60.84 -4.69 -67.30
CA LYS A 4 59.85 -3.61 -67.05
C LYS A 4 58.43 -3.94 -67.53
N LEU A 5 58.24 -4.90 -68.44
CA LEU A 5 56.91 -5.25 -68.97
C LEU A 5 56.10 -6.22 -68.08
N LYS A 6 56.74 -6.91 -67.12
CA LYS A 6 56.06 -7.93 -66.29
C LYS A 6 55.46 -7.38 -64.98
N LEU A 7 55.82 -6.17 -64.55
CA LEU A 7 55.21 -5.52 -63.37
C LEU A 7 54.01 -4.61 -63.71
N GLY A 8 53.93 -4.08 -64.93
CA GLY A 8 52.84 -3.17 -65.32
C GLY A 8 51.47 -3.83 -65.43
N ILE A 9 51.42 -5.11 -65.81
CA ILE A 9 50.18 -5.88 -65.95
C ILE A 9 49.54 -6.18 -64.58
N PRO A 10 50.23 -6.75 -63.57
CA PRO A 10 49.61 -6.99 -62.26
C PRO A 10 49.26 -5.68 -61.52
N VAL A 11 50.05 -4.61 -61.68
CA VAL A 11 49.74 -3.30 -61.10
C VAL A 11 48.53 -2.66 -61.79
N GLY A 12 48.44 -2.74 -63.13
CA GLY A 12 47.29 -2.25 -63.89
C GLY A 12 46.01 -3.03 -63.60
N VAL A 13 46.09 -4.35 -63.43
CA VAL A 13 44.95 -5.19 -63.02
C VAL A 13 44.54 -4.87 -61.59
N ALA A 14 45.48 -4.71 -60.65
CA ALA A 14 45.16 -4.33 -59.28
C ALA A 14 44.50 -2.94 -59.20
N LEU A 15 44.99 -1.97 -59.96
CA LEU A 15 44.41 -0.63 -60.04
C LEU A 15 43.01 -0.65 -60.68
N ALA A 16 42.84 -1.44 -61.75
CA ALA A 16 41.54 -1.61 -62.41
C ALA A 16 40.53 -2.31 -61.50
N VAL A 17 40.93 -3.36 -60.76
CA VAL A 17 40.09 -4.03 -59.77
C VAL A 17 39.73 -3.08 -58.62
N PHE A 18 40.69 -2.26 -58.15
CA PHE A 18 40.44 -1.25 -57.11
C PHE A 18 39.48 -0.15 -57.58
N LEU A 19 39.63 0.34 -58.82
CA LEU A 19 38.74 1.32 -59.43
C LEU A 19 37.34 0.73 -59.70
N VAL A 20 37.25 -0.53 -60.13
CA VAL A 20 35.99 -1.25 -60.30
C VAL A 20 35.29 -1.42 -58.94
N LEU A 21 36.02 -1.80 -57.89
CA LEU A 21 35.50 -1.90 -56.52
C LEU A 21 34.99 -0.54 -55.99
N LEU A 22 35.71 0.56 -56.24
CA LEU A 22 35.28 1.93 -55.91
C LEU A 22 34.05 2.38 -56.70
N SER A 23 33.94 1.96 -57.97
CA SER A 23 32.79 2.30 -58.82
C SER A 23 31.54 1.48 -58.52
N GLN A 24 31.70 0.24 -58.04
CA GLN A 24 30.60 -0.70 -57.81
C GLN A 24 30.13 -0.75 -56.35
N TYR A 25 30.97 -0.36 -55.39
CA TYR A 25 30.62 -0.37 -53.97
C TYR A 25 30.96 0.97 -53.31
N PRO A 26 30.00 1.66 -52.67
CA PRO A 26 30.31 2.88 -51.91
C PRO A 26 31.35 2.58 -50.82
N LEU A 27 32.24 3.52 -50.54
CA LEU A 27 33.36 3.40 -49.58
C LEU A 27 32.93 2.81 -48.22
N GLY A 28 31.72 3.12 -47.77
CA GLY A 28 31.14 2.55 -46.55
C GLY A 28 30.87 1.04 -46.60
N LEU A 29 30.50 0.49 -47.76
CA LEU A 29 30.31 -0.95 -47.93
C LEU A 29 31.66 -1.70 -47.96
N GLN A 30 32.71 -1.04 -48.47
CA GLN A 30 34.07 -1.59 -48.41
C GLN A 30 34.57 -1.65 -46.96
N ALA A 31 34.32 -0.61 -46.15
CA ALA A 31 34.66 -0.59 -44.72
C ALA A 31 33.95 -1.70 -43.93
N LEU A 32 32.69 -1.99 -44.27
CA LEU A 32 31.92 -3.12 -43.71
C LEU A 32 32.54 -4.48 -44.07
N LEU A 33 32.95 -4.66 -45.33
CA LEU A 33 33.54 -5.90 -45.85
C LEU A 33 34.95 -6.17 -45.29
N THR A 34 35.75 -5.14 -45.03
CA THR A 34 37.14 -5.29 -44.58
C THR A 34 37.31 -5.27 -43.06
N GLY A 35 36.35 -4.73 -42.30
CA GLY A 35 36.61 -4.21 -40.95
C GLY A 35 35.76 -4.73 -39.80
N GLY A 36 34.81 -5.66 -39.99
CA GLY A 36 34.02 -6.23 -38.88
C GLY A 36 33.39 -5.20 -37.94
N VAL A 37 33.05 -4.02 -38.46
CA VAL A 37 32.69 -2.84 -37.68
C VAL A 37 31.30 -3.06 -37.09
N HIS A 38 31.17 -2.97 -35.76
CA HIS A 38 29.87 -2.81 -35.12
C HIS A 38 29.47 -1.33 -35.19
N ASP A 39 28.41 -1.02 -35.94
CA ASP A 39 28.06 0.37 -36.29
C ASP A 39 26.72 0.82 -35.68
N VAL A 40 26.05 -0.05 -34.94
CA VAL A 40 24.79 0.24 -34.25
C VAL A 40 24.86 -0.21 -32.81
N GLU A 41 24.42 0.67 -31.91
CA GLU A 41 24.41 0.44 -30.48
C GLU A 41 23.01 0.68 -29.88
N LEU A 42 22.62 -0.19 -28.95
CA LEU A 42 21.44 -0.04 -28.10
C LEU A 42 21.85 0.45 -26.71
N LEU A 43 21.21 1.53 -26.26
CA LEU A 43 21.41 2.12 -24.94
C LEU A 43 20.09 2.12 -24.17
N TRP A 44 20.08 1.58 -22.96
CA TRP A 44 18.93 1.70 -22.06
C TRP A 44 19.16 2.85 -21.10
N GLN A 45 18.29 3.87 -21.14
CA GLN A 45 18.38 5.08 -20.31
C GLN A 45 19.79 5.70 -20.33
N GLY A 46 20.41 5.73 -21.51
CA GLY A 46 21.76 6.28 -21.73
C GLY A 46 22.93 5.36 -21.37
N LYS A 47 22.69 4.12 -20.91
CA LYS A 47 23.74 3.15 -20.56
C LYS A 47 23.72 1.93 -21.48
N GLN A 48 24.89 1.43 -21.85
CA GLN A 48 25.03 0.18 -22.60
C GLN A 48 24.78 -1.00 -21.66
N LEU A 49 23.67 -1.73 -21.85
CA LEU A 49 23.28 -2.87 -21.01
C LEU A 49 22.96 -4.08 -21.88
N ARG A 50 23.47 -5.26 -21.50
CA ARG A 50 23.13 -6.54 -22.14
C ARG A 50 21.78 -7.08 -21.70
N ALA A 51 21.33 -6.70 -20.51
CA ALA A 51 20.05 -7.10 -19.93
C ALA A 51 19.40 -5.91 -19.22
N VAL A 52 18.08 -5.82 -19.33
CA VAL A 52 17.24 -4.79 -18.75
C VAL A 52 16.05 -5.45 -18.09
N THR A 53 15.77 -5.08 -16.84
CA THR A 53 14.57 -5.53 -16.14
C THR A 53 13.41 -4.58 -16.42
N LEU A 54 12.30 -5.10 -16.95
CA LEU A 54 11.05 -4.38 -17.16
C LEU A 54 9.99 -4.91 -16.20
N ALA A 55 9.50 -4.04 -15.33
CA ALA A 55 8.32 -4.30 -14.52
C ALA A 55 7.05 -4.06 -15.35
N VAL A 56 6.13 -5.04 -15.36
CA VAL A 56 4.94 -5.04 -16.25
C VAL A 56 3.69 -5.57 -15.56
N GLY A 57 2.53 -4.99 -15.89
CA GLY A 57 1.22 -5.45 -15.41
C GLY A 57 0.50 -6.43 -16.34
N ASN A 58 -0.47 -7.16 -15.78
CA ASN A 58 -1.39 -8.01 -16.55
C ASN A 58 -2.65 -7.25 -17.02
N TYR A 59 -2.95 -6.08 -16.45
CA TYR A 59 -4.20 -5.36 -16.73
C TYR A 59 -3.99 -4.24 -17.74
N THR A 60 -2.95 -3.42 -17.56
CA THR A 60 -2.61 -2.25 -18.37
C THR A 60 -1.20 -2.38 -18.95
N ALA A 61 -0.96 -1.75 -20.10
CA ALA A 61 0.40 -1.63 -20.65
C ALA A 61 1.18 -0.55 -19.89
N PHE A 62 2.37 -0.91 -19.43
CA PHE A 62 3.30 0.01 -18.79
C PHE A 62 4.28 0.56 -19.83
N CYS A 63 4.41 1.88 -19.91
CA CYS A 63 5.28 2.55 -20.87
C CYS A 63 6.50 3.17 -20.18
N TYR A 64 7.68 2.82 -20.68
CA TYR A 64 8.98 3.40 -20.36
C TYR A 64 9.32 4.48 -21.41
N PRO A 65 8.98 5.77 -21.17
CA PRO A 65 9.19 6.82 -22.15
C PRO A 65 10.68 7.02 -22.43
N GLN A 66 11.04 7.08 -23.72
CA GLN A 66 12.42 7.34 -24.19
C GLN A 66 13.49 6.42 -23.57
N ALA A 67 13.10 5.23 -23.10
CA ALA A 67 13.98 4.36 -22.33
C ALA A 67 14.99 3.62 -23.19
N LEU A 68 14.72 3.38 -24.48
CA LEU A 68 15.65 2.74 -25.39
C LEU A 68 16.16 3.75 -26.41
N THR A 69 17.47 3.97 -26.49
CA THR A 69 18.10 4.79 -27.52
C THR A 69 18.87 3.90 -28.49
N VAL A 70 18.66 4.09 -29.77
CA VAL A 70 19.39 3.40 -30.85
C VAL A 70 20.29 4.41 -31.53
N ARG A 71 21.59 4.12 -31.63
CA ARG A 71 22.59 5.02 -32.20
C ARG A 71 23.30 4.37 -33.38
N ASN A 72 23.43 5.12 -34.47
CA ASN A 72 24.36 4.81 -35.56
C ASN A 72 25.71 5.47 -35.22
N LEU A 73 26.75 4.68 -35.05
CA LEU A 73 28.08 5.17 -34.66
C LEU A 73 28.79 5.92 -35.80
N GLY A 74 28.32 5.76 -37.04
CA GLY A 74 28.82 6.44 -38.23
C GLY A 74 30.16 5.93 -38.72
N GLY A 75 30.64 4.79 -38.21
CA GLY A 75 31.93 4.19 -38.57
C GLY A 75 32.03 3.83 -40.05
N ALA A 76 30.93 3.42 -40.68
CA ALA A 76 30.87 3.17 -42.12
C ALA A 76 30.38 4.37 -42.95
N GLY A 77 29.93 5.46 -42.32
CA GLY A 77 29.34 6.60 -43.04
C GLY A 77 28.05 6.27 -43.81
N LEU A 78 27.35 5.19 -43.45
CA LEU A 78 26.13 4.73 -44.11
C LEU A 78 24.86 5.00 -43.28
N THR A 79 23.76 5.28 -43.98
CA THR A 79 22.42 5.26 -43.40
C THR A 79 21.92 3.82 -43.37
N TYR A 80 21.43 3.37 -42.22
CA TYR A 80 20.87 2.03 -42.05
C TYR A 80 19.35 2.07 -41.91
N THR A 81 18.71 1.02 -42.41
CA THR A 81 17.26 0.80 -42.31
C THR A 81 17.01 -0.33 -41.32
N LEU A 82 16.93 0.02 -40.04
CA LEU A 82 16.93 -0.94 -38.93
C LEU A 82 15.54 -1.54 -38.71
N ALA A 83 15.46 -2.87 -38.70
CA ALA A 83 14.27 -3.62 -38.32
C ALA A 83 14.40 -4.13 -36.87
N PHE A 84 13.31 -4.03 -36.12
CA PHE A 84 13.21 -4.54 -34.76
C PHE A 84 12.47 -5.88 -34.75
N GLU A 85 12.96 -6.82 -33.94
CA GLU A 85 12.35 -8.12 -33.74
C GLU A 85 12.38 -8.48 -32.26
N LEU A 86 11.25 -8.96 -31.73
CA LEU A 86 11.14 -9.45 -30.36
C LEU A 86 10.93 -10.96 -30.38
N ARG A 87 11.83 -11.70 -29.72
CA ARG A 87 11.78 -13.16 -29.63
C ARG A 87 11.45 -13.60 -28.21
N GLY A 88 10.69 -14.69 -28.09
CA GLY A 88 10.40 -15.34 -26.80
C GLY A 88 9.48 -14.53 -25.88
N PHE A 89 8.63 -13.67 -26.43
CA PHE A 89 7.70 -12.85 -25.66
C PHE A 89 6.24 -13.21 -25.96
N GLU A 90 5.46 -13.42 -24.91
CA GLU A 90 4.02 -13.62 -24.98
C GLU A 90 3.30 -12.50 -24.21
N GLY A 91 2.53 -11.67 -24.90
CA GLY A 91 1.83 -10.53 -24.31
C GLY A 91 1.62 -9.40 -25.31
N TYR A 92 1.57 -8.17 -24.80
CA TYR A 92 1.63 -6.95 -25.60
C TYR A 92 2.97 -6.25 -25.39
N PHE A 93 3.66 -5.94 -26.47
CA PHE A 93 4.88 -5.17 -26.51
C PHE A 93 4.80 -4.17 -27.65
N GLU A 94 5.15 -2.93 -27.37
CA GLU A 94 5.18 -1.86 -28.34
C GLU A 94 6.47 -1.04 -28.20
N LEU A 95 7.16 -0.84 -29.31
CA LEU A 95 8.28 0.08 -29.46
C LEU A 95 7.80 1.27 -30.29
N ARG A 96 7.76 2.45 -29.69
CA ARG A 96 7.24 3.68 -30.33
C ARG A 96 8.32 4.74 -30.45
N GLY A 97 8.56 5.23 -31.66
CA GLY A 97 9.42 6.38 -31.94
C GLY A 97 8.57 7.61 -32.22
N LEU A 98 8.67 8.65 -31.39
CA LEU A 98 7.87 9.89 -31.45
C LEU A 98 6.35 9.64 -31.69
N ASN A 99 5.90 9.59 -32.94
CA ASN A 99 4.50 9.41 -33.34
C ASN A 99 4.20 8.08 -34.05
N GLU A 100 5.19 7.20 -34.19
CA GLU A 100 5.04 5.95 -34.94
C GLU A 100 5.41 4.71 -34.12
N THR A 101 4.60 3.66 -34.27
CA THR A 101 4.89 2.33 -33.74
C THR A 101 5.86 1.61 -34.68
N LEU A 102 7.08 1.37 -34.20
CA LEU A 102 8.16 0.68 -34.93
C LEU A 102 8.07 -0.84 -34.78
N LEU A 103 7.63 -1.32 -33.63
CA LEU A 103 7.36 -2.73 -33.38
C LEU A 103 6.11 -2.84 -32.50
N LEU A 104 5.16 -3.68 -32.89
CA LEU A 104 4.02 -4.08 -32.07
C LEU A 104 3.94 -5.60 -32.11
N VAL A 105 3.99 -6.24 -30.94
CA VAL A 105 3.72 -7.67 -30.77
C VAL A 105 2.53 -7.77 -29.82
N SER A 106 1.43 -8.36 -30.27
CA SER A 106 0.22 -8.55 -29.45
C SER A 106 -0.51 -9.82 -29.87
N GLY A 107 -0.39 -10.89 -29.08
CA GLY A 107 -0.93 -12.21 -29.44
C GLY A 107 -0.37 -12.68 -30.78
N ASN A 108 -1.24 -12.94 -31.75
CA ASN A 108 -0.84 -13.40 -33.10
C ASN A 108 -0.49 -12.25 -34.07
N LYS A 109 -0.53 -11.00 -33.62
CA LYS A 109 -0.29 -9.83 -34.46
C LYS A 109 1.12 -9.28 -34.21
N THR A 110 1.94 -9.28 -35.25
CA THR A 110 3.24 -8.61 -35.26
C THR A 110 3.25 -7.55 -36.36
N VAL A 111 3.49 -6.29 -35.99
CA VAL A 111 3.71 -5.19 -36.94
C VAL A 111 5.13 -4.68 -36.71
N ALA A 112 5.94 -4.66 -37.76
CA ALA A 112 7.31 -4.14 -37.70
C ALA A 112 7.49 -3.12 -38.83
N ARG A 113 8.01 -1.93 -38.48
CA ARG A 113 8.43 -0.89 -39.41
C ARG A 113 9.93 -0.65 -39.23
N ALA A 114 10.57 -0.31 -40.33
CA ALA A 114 11.99 0.00 -40.29
C ALA A 114 12.23 1.45 -39.83
N LEU A 115 13.31 1.64 -39.08
CA LEU A 115 13.80 2.95 -38.64
C LEU A 115 15.04 3.31 -39.46
N ALA A 116 14.97 4.41 -40.20
CA ALA A 116 16.13 4.96 -40.90
C ALA A 116 16.99 5.79 -39.94
N LEU A 117 18.28 5.49 -39.85
CA LEU A 117 19.25 6.18 -38.99
C LEU A 117 20.47 6.60 -39.81
N ALA A 118 20.65 7.90 -39.97
CA ALA A 118 21.80 8.51 -40.64
C ALA A 118 23.09 8.33 -39.82
N PRO A 119 24.29 8.44 -40.44
CA PRO A 119 25.56 8.35 -39.72
C PRO A 119 25.65 9.34 -38.54
N GLY A 120 26.07 8.86 -37.37
CA GLY A 120 26.22 9.68 -36.16
C GLY A 120 24.91 10.09 -35.49
N SER A 121 23.75 9.70 -36.02
CA SER A 121 22.44 10.04 -35.46
C SER A 121 21.94 9.00 -34.44
N SER A 122 20.96 9.41 -33.63
CA SER A 122 20.31 8.55 -32.64
C SER A 122 18.81 8.77 -32.57
N ALA A 123 18.06 7.74 -32.19
CA ALA A 123 16.64 7.79 -31.95
C ALA A 123 16.29 7.26 -30.55
N SER A 124 15.52 8.03 -29.78
CA SER A 124 14.99 7.61 -28.48
C SER A 124 13.57 7.08 -28.61
N LEU A 125 13.36 5.88 -28.09
CA LEU A 125 12.17 5.06 -28.27
C LEU A 125 11.50 4.80 -26.93
N THR A 126 10.18 4.86 -26.93
CA THR A 126 9.33 4.46 -25.81
C THR A 126 9.05 2.97 -25.90
N VAL A 127 9.23 2.26 -24.78
CA VAL A 127 8.94 0.83 -24.69
C VAL A 127 7.68 0.63 -23.85
N CYS A 128 6.59 0.18 -24.45
CA CYS A 128 5.38 -0.18 -23.73
C CYS A 128 5.22 -1.69 -23.67
N VAL A 129 4.85 -2.23 -22.52
CA VAL A 129 4.80 -3.68 -22.31
C VAL A 129 3.70 -4.07 -21.33
N LYS A 130 3.04 -5.19 -21.61
CA LYS A 130 2.01 -5.84 -20.79
C LYS A 130 2.23 -7.34 -20.92
N ALA A 131 2.29 -8.05 -19.80
CA ALA A 131 2.45 -9.51 -19.81
C ALA A 131 1.61 -10.17 -18.71
N GLY A 132 1.15 -11.38 -18.99
CA GLY A 132 0.44 -12.22 -18.02
C GLY A 132 1.34 -13.05 -17.11
N LYS A 133 2.63 -13.19 -17.45
CA LYS A 133 3.62 -13.99 -16.74
C LYS A 133 5.02 -13.38 -16.83
N ALA A 134 5.88 -13.70 -15.86
CA ALA A 134 7.30 -13.38 -15.94
C ALA A 134 7.97 -14.18 -17.06
N GLN A 135 8.89 -13.55 -17.79
CA GLN A 135 9.51 -14.14 -18.97
C GLN A 135 10.76 -13.36 -19.39
N VAL A 136 11.66 -14.00 -20.13
CA VAL A 136 12.82 -13.33 -20.73
C VAL A 136 12.58 -13.23 -22.23
N ALA A 137 12.58 -12.01 -22.75
CA ALA A 137 12.47 -11.74 -24.16
C ALA A 137 13.79 -11.21 -24.72
N ARG A 138 14.02 -11.40 -26.02
CA ARG A 138 15.19 -10.84 -26.70
C ARG A 138 14.74 -9.84 -27.74
N LEU A 139 15.09 -8.58 -27.54
CA LEU A 139 14.90 -7.52 -28.54
C LEU A 139 16.16 -7.42 -29.39
N VAL A 140 16.01 -7.64 -30.69
CA VAL A 140 17.09 -7.56 -31.68
C VAL A 140 16.79 -6.41 -32.63
N VAL A 141 17.83 -5.63 -32.94
CA VAL A 141 17.80 -4.62 -34.00
C VAL A 141 18.90 -4.94 -35.01
N ALA A 142 18.56 -4.89 -36.30
CA ALA A 142 19.53 -5.04 -37.40
C ALA A 142 18.97 -4.51 -38.72
N ASP A 143 19.85 -4.09 -39.63
CA ASP A 143 19.53 -3.87 -41.03
C ASP A 143 19.59 -5.22 -41.78
N LYS A 144 18.44 -5.71 -42.25
CA LYS A 144 18.31 -7.01 -42.92
C LYS A 144 18.47 -6.94 -44.44
N SER A 145 18.91 -5.80 -44.99
CA SER A 145 19.01 -5.63 -46.46
C SER A 145 20.16 -6.44 -47.09
N SER A 146 21.20 -6.79 -46.33
CA SER A 146 22.24 -7.72 -46.75
C SER A 146 22.93 -8.40 -45.55
N PRO A 147 23.56 -9.57 -45.73
CA PRO A 147 24.26 -10.27 -44.64
C PRO A 147 25.37 -9.44 -43.98
N GLU A 148 26.07 -8.61 -44.76
CA GLU A 148 27.16 -7.75 -44.29
C GLU A 148 26.65 -6.64 -43.38
N LYS A 149 25.55 -5.98 -43.81
CA LYS A 149 24.88 -4.95 -43.00
C LYS A 149 24.27 -5.54 -41.75
N GLU A 150 23.64 -6.71 -41.84
CA GLU A 150 23.08 -7.38 -40.67
C GLU A 150 24.18 -7.65 -39.65
N LYS A 151 25.32 -8.21 -40.08
CA LYS A 151 26.45 -8.51 -39.19
C LYS A 151 26.98 -7.26 -38.47
N ALA A 152 27.08 -6.13 -39.17
CA ALA A 152 27.62 -4.89 -38.62
C ALA A 152 26.63 -4.13 -37.72
N THR A 153 25.34 -4.22 -38.00
CA THR A 153 24.30 -3.45 -37.31
C THR A 153 23.58 -4.24 -36.22
N ARG A 154 23.81 -5.56 -36.13
CA ARG A 154 23.14 -6.41 -35.16
C ARG A 154 23.49 -6.02 -33.74
N SER A 155 22.49 -5.53 -33.02
CA SER A 155 22.55 -5.28 -31.58
C SER A 155 21.38 -6.00 -30.90
N GLU A 156 21.61 -6.52 -29.71
CA GLU A 156 20.57 -7.20 -28.94
C GLU A 156 20.60 -6.80 -27.47
N VAL A 157 19.41 -6.78 -26.86
CA VAL A 157 19.22 -6.59 -25.42
C VAL A 157 18.24 -7.64 -24.91
N LEU A 158 18.58 -8.26 -23.78
CA LEU A 158 17.67 -9.15 -23.07
C LEU A 158 16.73 -8.30 -22.21
N LEU A 159 15.44 -8.56 -22.33
CA LEU A 159 14.39 -7.95 -21.53
C LEU A 159 13.92 -8.97 -20.51
N ASP A 160 14.31 -8.78 -19.25
CA ASP A 160 13.84 -9.55 -18.10
C ASP A 160 12.49 -8.96 -17.65
N ILE A 161 11.40 -9.61 -18.05
CA ILE A 161 10.04 -9.16 -17.78
C ILE A 161 9.62 -9.67 -16.40
N ARG A 162 9.54 -8.76 -15.44
CA ARG A 162 9.04 -9.02 -14.09
C ARG A 162 7.61 -8.52 -13.96
N LEU A 163 6.76 -9.32 -13.33
CA LEU A 163 5.41 -8.87 -13.04
C LEU A 163 5.45 -7.78 -11.96
N THR A 164 4.69 -6.73 -12.20
CA THR A 164 4.26 -5.73 -11.21
C THR A 164 2.77 -5.52 -11.44
N ASP A 165 2.12 -4.79 -10.56
CA ASP A 165 0.67 -4.71 -10.48
C ASP A 165 0.16 -3.28 -10.45
N TRP A 166 0.95 -2.41 -11.09
CA TRP A 166 0.57 -1.11 -11.65
C TRP A 166 0.85 0.11 -10.77
N TYR A 167 0.87 0.03 -9.44
CA TYR A 167 0.83 1.28 -8.67
C TYR A 167 2.18 2.04 -8.63
N ASP A 168 3.32 1.37 -8.52
CA ASP A 168 4.66 1.93 -8.79
C ASP A 168 5.66 0.75 -8.83
N ASN A 169 6.59 0.76 -9.79
CA ASN A 169 7.61 -0.29 -9.92
C ASN A 169 8.59 -0.34 -8.73
N THR A 170 8.43 0.57 -7.76
CA THR A 170 9.27 0.70 -6.58
C THR A 170 8.88 -0.28 -5.46
N TYR A 171 7.69 -0.88 -5.47
CA TYR A 171 7.23 -1.75 -4.39
C TYR A 171 7.60 -3.23 -4.61
N PRO A 172 8.51 -3.82 -3.82
CA PRO A 172 8.92 -5.21 -3.99
C PRO A 172 7.90 -6.22 -3.47
N LEU A 173 7.03 -5.84 -2.54
CA LEU A 173 6.09 -6.75 -1.88
C LEU A 173 4.68 -6.19 -1.88
N ARG A 174 3.72 -7.04 -2.25
CA ARG A 174 2.29 -6.82 -2.10
C ARG A 174 1.64 -7.90 -1.27
N ILE A 175 0.81 -7.45 -0.35
CA ILE A 175 -0.09 -8.27 0.45
C ILE A 175 -1.51 -7.94 0.02
N GLU A 176 -2.22 -8.93 -0.48
CA GLU A 176 -3.62 -8.82 -0.89
C GLU A 176 -4.51 -9.38 0.21
N LEU A 177 -5.50 -8.59 0.62
CA LEU A 177 -6.54 -8.91 1.56
C LEU A 177 -7.85 -9.07 0.80
N SER A 178 -8.46 -10.25 0.86
CA SER A 178 -9.77 -10.53 0.28
C SER A 178 -10.77 -10.82 1.41
N PRO A 179 -11.52 -9.81 1.90
CA PRO A 179 -12.52 -10.01 2.93
C PRO A 179 -13.74 -10.74 2.36
N THR A 180 -14.22 -11.75 3.08
CA THR A 180 -15.56 -12.33 2.88
C THR A 180 -16.51 -11.69 3.88
N VAL A 181 -17.52 -10.97 3.41
CA VAL A 181 -18.43 -10.20 4.27
C VAL A 181 -19.80 -10.86 4.37
N ALA A 182 -20.33 -10.95 5.60
CA ALA A 182 -21.72 -11.28 5.89
C ALA A 182 -22.66 -10.11 5.58
N ARG A 183 -22.14 -8.89 5.76
CA ARG A 183 -22.82 -7.63 5.52
C ARG A 183 -21.80 -6.65 4.98
N GLU A 184 -22.12 -6.02 3.86
CA GLU A 184 -21.32 -4.95 3.27
C GLU A 184 -21.41 -3.68 4.11
N GLY A 185 -20.37 -2.85 4.05
CA GLY A 185 -20.33 -1.64 4.85
C GLY A 185 -18.93 -1.09 5.04
N TYR A 186 -18.82 -0.08 5.88
CA TYR A 186 -17.51 0.45 6.25
C TYR A 186 -16.78 -0.50 7.20
N ALA A 187 -15.47 -0.61 6.99
CA ALA A 187 -14.54 -1.35 7.81
C ALA A 187 -13.38 -0.47 8.23
N ILE A 188 -13.08 -0.46 9.51
CA ILE A 188 -11.88 0.11 10.10
C ILE A 188 -10.84 -0.99 10.18
N PHE A 189 -9.71 -0.82 9.50
CA PHE A 189 -8.60 -1.76 9.55
C PHE A 189 -7.50 -1.23 10.47
N GLU A 190 -7.05 -2.07 11.39
CA GLU A 190 -5.86 -1.86 12.20
C GLU A 190 -4.93 -3.07 12.07
N VAL A 191 -3.79 -2.88 11.40
CA VAL A 191 -2.83 -3.96 11.12
C VAL A 191 -1.60 -3.76 12.00
N THR A 192 -1.25 -4.74 12.83
CA THR A 192 0.03 -4.68 13.58
C THR A 192 1.22 -4.84 12.64
N GLY A 193 2.37 -4.26 13.00
CA GLY A 193 3.63 -4.56 12.33
C GLY A 193 3.97 -6.05 12.35
N GLY A 194 3.54 -6.79 13.39
CA GLY A 194 3.63 -8.24 13.50
C GLY A 194 2.69 -9.03 12.57
N GLY A 195 1.76 -8.34 11.90
CA GLY A 195 0.89 -8.88 10.85
C GLY A 195 -0.52 -9.27 11.30
N GLU A 196 -0.94 -9.01 12.54
CA GLU A 196 -2.32 -9.24 12.97
C GLU A 196 -3.24 -8.18 12.37
N VAL A 197 -4.37 -8.60 11.80
CA VAL A 197 -5.33 -7.69 11.16
C VAL A 197 -6.60 -7.65 11.99
N TYR A 198 -6.93 -6.47 12.49
CA TYR A 198 -8.18 -6.20 13.18
C TYR A 198 -9.10 -5.42 12.27
N VAL A 199 -10.37 -5.84 12.21
CA VAL A 199 -11.44 -5.14 11.51
C VAL A 199 -12.52 -4.76 12.51
N ASN A 200 -12.83 -3.47 12.60
CA ASN A 200 -13.80 -2.93 13.57
C ASN A 200 -13.49 -3.39 15.01
N GLY A 201 -12.19 -3.38 15.37
CA GLY A 201 -11.69 -3.81 16.68
C GLY A 201 -11.60 -5.33 16.90
N LYS A 202 -11.98 -6.16 15.92
CA LYS A 202 -11.97 -7.63 16.03
C LYS A 202 -10.87 -8.25 15.20
N LEU A 203 -10.15 -9.22 15.76
CA LEU A 203 -9.16 -9.99 15.00
C LEU A 203 -9.87 -10.71 13.84
N ALA A 204 -9.51 -10.33 12.61
CA ALA A 204 -10.11 -10.83 11.38
C ALA A 204 -9.20 -11.79 10.61
N GLY A 205 -7.89 -11.72 10.85
CA GLY A 205 -6.91 -12.58 10.21
C GLY A 205 -5.48 -12.16 10.50
N ARG A 206 -4.55 -12.70 9.71
CA ARG A 206 -3.13 -12.42 9.82
C ARG A 206 -2.50 -12.35 8.44
N ILE A 207 -1.61 -11.38 8.25
CA ILE A 207 -0.74 -11.20 7.09
C ILE A 207 0.72 -11.49 7.46
N PRO A 208 1.63 -11.61 6.48
CA PRO A 208 3.05 -11.52 6.76
C PRO A 208 3.39 -10.25 7.54
N PRO A 209 4.35 -10.31 8.49
CA PRO A 209 4.80 -9.13 9.21
C PRO A 209 5.27 -8.03 8.24
N ILE A 210 4.92 -6.80 8.57
CA ILE A 210 5.41 -5.58 7.89
C ILE A 210 6.38 -4.79 8.77
N ALA A 211 6.71 -5.32 9.96
CA ALA A 211 7.74 -4.77 10.83
C ALA A 211 9.08 -4.68 10.09
N GLY A 212 9.81 -3.58 10.33
CA GLY A 212 11.04 -3.23 9.62
C GLY A 212 10.81 -2.38 8.36
N ALA A 213 9.61 -2.36 7.78
CA ALA A 213 9.29 -1.42 6.72
C ALA A 213 9.23 0.02 7.25
N SER A 214 9.84 0.97 6.54
CA SER A 214 9.70 2.39 6.86
C SER A 214 8.24 2.85 6.66
N ALA A 215 7.73 3.74 7.50
CA ALA A 215 6.34 4.22 7.44
C ALA A 215 5.99 4.85 6.08
N SER A 216 6.96 5.51 5.42
CA SER A 216 6.80 6.07 4.07
C SER A 216 6.94 5.06 2.94
N SER A 217 7.36 3.83 3.24
CA SER A 217 7.52 2.75 2.26
C SER A 217 6.26 1.91 2.06
N ILE A 218 5.13 2.34 2.65
CA ILE A 218 3.86 1.63 2.62
C ILE A 218 2.87 2.38 1.73
N LEU A 219 1.99 1.62 1.09
CA LEU A 219 0.82 2.15 0.41
C LEU A 219 -0.34 1.17 0.56
N VAL A 220 -1.53 1.72 0.80
CA VAL A 220 -2.78 0.96 0.82
C VAL A 220 -3.65 1.37 -0.37
N VAL A 221 -4.13 0.37 -1.12
CA VAL A 221 -4.97 0.54 -2.29
C VAL A 221 -6.21 -0.32 -2.15
N GLU A 222 -7.37 0.24 -2.46
CA GLU A 222 -8.63 -0.47 -2.59
C GLU A 222 -8.93 -0.72 -4.07
N ARG A 223 -9.19 -1.98 -4.43
CA ARG A 223 -9.63 -2.36 -5.77
C ARG A 223 -11.13 -2.64 -5.78
N VAL A 224 -11.85 -1.86 -6.58
CA VAL A 224 -13.29 -2.01 -6.80
C VAL A 224 -13.54 -2.22 -8.29
N LYS A 225 -14.14 -3.35 -8.67
CA LYS A 225 -14.48 -3.69 -10.06
C LYS A 225 -13.29 -3.57 -11.04
N GLY A 226 -12.08 -3.87 -10.56
CA GLY A 226 -10.86 -3.83 -11.37
C GLY A 226 -10.16 -2.47 -11.45
N VAL A 227 -10.68 -1.44 -10.76
CA VAL A 227 -10.05 -0.11 -10.64
C VAL A 227 -9.44 0.06 -9.26
N ASP A 228 -8.24 0.63 -9.22
CA ASP A 228 -7.45 0.85 -8.01
C ASP A 228 -7.57 2.29 -7.49
N TYR A 229 -7.90 2.42 -6.20
CA TYR A 229 -8.05 3.69 -5.50
C TYR A 229 -7.11 3.73 -4.29
N PRO A 230 -6.16 4.67 -4.20
CA PRO A 230 -5.30 4.76 -3.03
C PRO A 230 -6.11 5.25 -1.82
N LEU A 231 -5.96 4.54 -0.69
CA LEU A 231 -6.62 4.88 0.55
C LEU A 231 -5.75 5.80 1.41
N VAL A 232 -6.39 6.75 2.09
CA VAL A 232 -5.75 7.52 3.15
C VAL A 232 -5.44 6.55 4.30
N PHE A 233 -4.17 6.44 4.66
CA PHE A 233 -3.71 5.62 5.78
C PHE A 233 -2.76 6.42 6.69
N GLN A 234 -2.59 5.97 7.92
CA GLN A 234 -1.58 6.48 8.85
C GLN A 234 -0.89 5.34 9.59
N VAL A 235 0.35 5.58 10.02
CA VAL A 235 1.12 4.62 10.81
C VAL A 235 1.40 5.22 12.19
N GLU A 236 1.15 4.43 13.22
CA GLU A 236 1.14 4.86 14.62
C GLU A 236 2.05 3.96 15.45
N ALA A 237 2.80 4.57 16.36
CA ALA A 237 3.52 3.85 17.40
C ALA A 237 2.58 3.51 18.57
N TRP A 238 2.69 2.30 19.08
CA TRP A 238 1.83 1.78 20.15
C TRP A 238 2.64 1.12 21.26
N ARG A 239 2.16 1.26 22.50
CA ARG A 239 2.83 0.69 23.68
C ARG A 239 1.81 0.19 24.69
N VAL A 240 2.11 -0.95 25.31
CA VAL A 240 1.42 -1.42 26.51
C VAL A 240 1.95 -0.65 27.71
N GLU A 241 1.07 0.07 28.41
CA GLU A 241 1.40 0.73 29.67
C GLU A 241 1.53 -0.32 30.78
N GLU A 242 2.77 -0.72 31.10
CA GLU A 242 3.10 -1.83 32.02
C GLU A 242 2.32 -1.80 33.34
N ALA A 243 2.15 -0.62 33.94
CA ALA A 243 1.46 -0.45 35.21
C ALA A 243 -0.06 -0.76 35.15
N THR A 244 -0.67 -0.72 33.97
CA THR A 244 -2.12 -0.87 33.79
C THR A 244 -2.52 -1.93 32.77
N GLY A 245 -1.57 -2.44 31.99
CA GLY A 245 -1.81 -3.35 30.86
C GLY A 245 -2.52 -2.70 29.67
N VAL A 246 -2.77 -1.38 29.70
CA VAL A 246 -3.52 -0.68 28.66
C VAL A 246 -2.63 -0.46 27.44
N LEU A 247 -3.03 -1.03 26.30
CA LEU A 247 -2.42 -0.75 25.02
C LEU A 247 -2.88 0.63 24.52
N LYS A 248 -1.94 1.57 24.35
CA LYS A 248 -2.26 2.94 23.92
C LYS A 248 -1.35 3.42 22.78
N PRO A 249 -1.87 4.25 21.85
CA PRO A 249 -1.06 4.95 20.87
C PRO A 249 -0.22 6.00 21.58
N VAL A 250 1.01 6.20 21.11
CA VAL A 250 1.94 7.17 21.70
C VAL A 250 2.31 8.31 20.76
N ARG A 251 2.36 8.06 19.44
CA ARG A 251 2.64 9.10 18.42
C ARG A 251 2.40 8.57 17.00
N LEU A 252 2.35 9.49 16.03
CA LEU A 252 2.50 9.14 14.61
C LEU A 252 3.97 8.83 14.34
N LEU A 253 4.23 7.85 13.48
CA LEU A 253 5.60 7.60 12.99
C LEU A 253 5.98 8.63 11.94
N GLU A 254 7.21 9.11 12.02
CA GLU A 254 7.85 9.90 10.99
C GLU A 254 8.11 9.05 9.74
N PRO A 255 8.17 9.66 8.54
CA PRO A 255 8.36 8.95 7.28
C PRO A 255 9.51 7.93 7.27
N SER A 256 10.64 8.25 7.89
CA SER A 256 11.86 7.42 7.90
C SER A 256 11.85 6.30 8.94
N GLU A 257 10.94 6.35 9.91
CA GLU A 257 10.94 5.38 11.00
C GLU A 257 10.42 4.02 10.55
N ALA A 258 11.11 2.96 10.97
CA ALA A 258 10.70 1.60 10.73
C ALA A 258 9.57 1.20 11.68
N MET A 259 8.59 0.47 11.17
CA MET A 259 7.53 -0.10 11.99
C MET A 259 8.08 -1.18 12.92
N GLY A 260 7.77 -1.06 14.21
CA GLY A 260 7.92 -2.14 15.19
C GLY A 260 6.78 -3.16 15.11
N ALA A 261 6.93 -4.30 15.79
CA ALA A 261 5.92 -5.37 15.78
C ALA A 261 4.56 -4.94 16.34
N ASN A 262 4.55 -4.01 17.30
CA ASN A 262 3.33 -3.53 17.96
C ASN A 262 2.72 -2.29 17.31
N ASP A 263 3.45 -1.64 16.39
CA ASP A 263 2.98 -0.46 15.69
C ASP A 263 1.80 -0.79 14.78
N ARG A 264 0.96 0.20 14.46
CA ARG A 264 -0.30 -0.01 13.75
C ARG A 264 -0.33 0.76 12.44
N LEU A 265 -0.61 0.07 11.35
CA LEU A 265 -1.08 0.66 10.09
C LEU A 265 -2.60 0.74 10.14
N VAL A 266 -3.15 1.94 9.94
CA VAL A 266 -4.58 2.21 10.10
C VAL A 266 -5.19 2.87 8.87
N PHE A 267 -6.33 2.35 8.41
CA PHE A 267 -7.09 2.89 7.29
C PHE A 267 -8.57 2.51 7.37
N VAL A 268 -9.42 3.19 6.59
CA VAL A 268 -10.87 2.93 6.51
C VAL A 268 -11.26 2.69 5.05
N ALA A 269 -12.11 1.70 4.81
CA ALA A 269 -12.59 1.34 3.47
C ALA A 269 -14.05 0.89 3.52
N TYR A 270 -14.77 0.99 2.40
CA TYR A 270 -16.09 0.40 2.26
C TYR A 270 -15.95 -0.97 1.59
N ILE A 271 -16.19 -2.05 2.34
CA ILE A 271 -15.91 -3.40 1.86
C ILE A 271 -17.19 -4.16 1.45
N SER A 272 -17.08 -4.84 0.31
CA SER A 272 -18.02 -5.80 -0.26
C SER A 272 -17.31 -7.12 -0.59
N ASN A 273 -18.05 -8.16 -0.98
CA ASN A 273 -17.46 -9.45 -1.40
C ASN A 273 -16.61 -9.36 -2.68
N THR A 274 -16.66 -8.24 -3.40
CA THR A 274 -15.83 -7.99 -4.59
C THR A 274 -14.62 -7.08 -4.32
N THR A 275 -14.50 -6.59 -3.08
CA THR A 275 -13.44 -5.66 -2.70
C THR A 275 -12.14 -6.42 -2.45
N LEU A 276 -11.04 -5.89 -2.96
CA LEU A 276 -9.69 -6.34 -2.61
C LEU A 276 -8.93 -5.16 -2.03
N ILE A 277 -8.21 -5.37 -0.94
CA ILE A 277 -7.28 -4.37 -0.40
C ILE A 277 -5.87 -4.86 -0.67
N HIS A 278 -5.04 -4.01 -1.28
CA HIS A 278 -3.62 -4.26 -1.51
C HIS A 278 -2.79 -3.38 -0.59
N VAL A 279 -1.95 -4.01 0.22
CA VAL A 279 -0.92 -3.35 1.04
C VAL A 279 0.42 -3.58 0.36
N TYR A 280 0.98 -2.51 -0.20
CA TYR A 280 2.30 -2.48 -0.79
C TYR A 280 3.32 -2.04 0.25
N THR A 281 4.49 -2.66 0.27
CA THR A 281 5.54 -2.37 1.25
C THR A 281 6.92 -2.35 0.60
N GLY A 282 7.86 -1.60 1.19
CA GLY A 282 9.26 -1.52 0.76
C GLY A 282 9.54 -0.59 -0.43
N GLY A 283 8.53 0.12 -0.94
CA GLY A 283 8.68 1.07 -2.06
C GLY A 283 8.80 2.52 -1.62
N THR A 284 8.58 3.46 -2.54
CA THR A 284 8.64 4.90 -2.24
C THR A 284 7.29 5.54 -2.47
N ARG A 285 6.65 6.04 -1.41
CA ARG A 285 5.36 6.72 -1.52
C ARG A 285 5.49 8.07 -2.23
N ARG A 286 4.63 8.32 -3.23
CA ARG A 286 4.59 9.58 -4.00
C ARG A 286 3.34 10.43 -3.75
N LEU A 287 2.32 9.89 -3.08
CA LEU A 287 1.08 10.60 -2.80
C LEU A 287 1.04 11.15 -1.37
N ASN A 288 0.78 12.46 -1.25
CA ASN A 288 0.35 13.06 0.00
C ASN A 288 -1.15 12.86 0.15
N PHE A 289 -1.57 12.24 1.26
CA PHE A 289 -2.98 12.04 1.54
C PHE A 289 -3.52 13.22 2.32
N THR A 290 -4.59 13.82 1.81
CA THR A 290 -5.33 14.89 2.46
C THR A 290 -6.60 14.31 3.09
N GLY A 291 -6.48 13.91 4.34
CA GLY A 291 -7.57 13.81 5.29
C GLY A 291 -7.09 14.51 6.55
N LEU A 292 -7.98 15.11 7.34
CA LEU A 292 -7.58 15.57 8.66
C LEU A 292 -8.81 15.57 9.55
N VAL A 293 -8.74 14.78 10.62
CA VAL A 293 -9.63 14.99 11.75
C VAL A 293 -9.13 16.23 12.48
N SER A 294 -10.02 17.17 12.75
CA SER A 294 -9.67 18.43 13.43
C SER A 294 -10.37 18.54 14.77
N GLU A 295 -9.79 19.29 15.69
CA GLU A 295 -10.34 19.56 17.01
C GLU A 295 -10.29 21.06 17.31
N SER A 296 -11.40 21.63 17.76
CA SER A 296 -11.51 23.01 18.21
C SER A 296 -12.55 23.10 19.33
N ASN A 297 -12.21 23.74 20.46
CA ASN A 297 -13.13 23.97 21.58
C ASN A 297 -13.92 22.73 22.02
N SER A 298 -13.23 21.59 22.22
CA SER A 298 -13.85 20.31 22.58
C SER A 298 -14.82 19.75 21.53
N ILE A 299 -14.81 20.28 20.31
CA ILE A 299 -15.54 19.77 19.15
C ILE A 299 -14.54 19.14 18.20
N ILE A 300 -14.79 17.89 17.83
CA ILE A 300 -14.04 17.13 16.84
C ILE A 300 -14.84 17.15 15.55
N ASP A 301 -14.20 17.53 14.46
CA ASP A 301 -14.77 17.51 13.12
C ASP A 301 -14.03 16.49 12.25
N THR A 302 -14.76 15.46 11.80
CA THR A 302 -14.25 14.44 10.88
C THR A 302 -14.57 14.74 9.41
N GLY A 303 -15.25 15.85 9.13
CA GLY A 303 -15.85 16.18 7.83
C GLY A 303 -17.20 15.50 7.58
N ALA A 304 -17.46 14.33 8.18
CA ALA A 304 -18.73 13.63 8.08
C ALA A 304 -19.63 13.81 9.31
N VAL A 305 -19.03 14.01 10.49
CA VAL A 305 -19.76 14.25 11.74
C VAL A 305 -18.97 15.21 12.64
N LYS A 306 -19.70 15.97 13.46
CA LYS A 306 -19.16 16.75 14.57
C LYS A 306 -19.46 16.05 15.89
N ILE A 307 -18.43 15.85 16.70
CA ILE A 307 -18.51 15.20 18.01
C ILE A 307 -18.13 16.22 19.07
N GLU A 308 -19.02 16.46 20.01
CA GLU A 308 -18.80 17.31 21.17
C GLU A 308 -18.33 16.45 22.36
N LEU A 309 -17.17 16.79 22.91
CA LEU A 309 -16.60 16.17 24.10
C LEU A 309 -17.16 16.88 25.34
N ALA A 310 -17.72 16.10 26.26
CA ALA A 310 -18.31 16.59 27.50
C ALA A 310 -17.70 15.88 28.72
N ARG A 311 -17.89 16.47 29.91
CA ARG A 311 -17.38 15.92 31.18
C ARG A 311 -17.91 14.52 31.54
N TRP A 312 -18.98 14.09 30.88
CA TRP A 312 -19.61 12.78 31.11
C TRP A 312 -19.41 11.80 29.96
N GLY A 313 -18.77 12.22 28.86
CA GLY A 313 -18.62 11.40 27.67
C GLY A 313 -18.60 12.27 26.42
N PHE A 314 -19.34 11.89 25.39
CA PHE A 314 -19.37 12.64 24.14
C PHE A 314 -20.73 12.53 23.45
N SER A 315 -21.04 13.49 22.60
CA SER A 315 -22.27 13.51 21.82
C SER A 315 -21.99 13.95 20.38
N SER A 316 -22.87 13.55 19.49
CA SER A 316 -23.00 14.07 18.12
C SER A 316 -24.49 14.16 17.81
N LYS A 317 -24.85 14.65 16.62
CA LYS A 317 -26.25 14.88 16.22
C LYS A 317 -27.18 13.66 16.43
N SER A 318 -26.66 12.43 16.35
CA SER A 318 -27.46 11.19 16.41
C SER A 318 -27.03 10.20 17.49
N LEU A 319 -26.07 10.58 18.34
CA LEU A 319 -25.46 9.69 19.32
C LEU A 319 -25.04 10.48 20.54
N THR A 320 -25.36 9.97 21.73
CA THR A 320 -24.83 10.45 23.00
C THR A 320 -24.32 9.26 23.78
N VAL A 321 -23.03 9.26 24.12
CA VAL A 321 -22.38 8.22 24.92
C VAL A 321 -21.99 8.84 26.25
N ASN A 322 -22.49 8.25 27.31
CA ASN A 322 -22.16 8.58 28.68
C ASN A 322 -21.19 7.53 29.23
N LEU A 323 -19.93 7.93 29.42
CA LEU A 323 -18.81 7.12 29.89
C LEU A 323 -18.80 6.93 31.41
N THR A 324 -19.80 7.47 32.10
CA THR A 324 -20.01 7.26 33.53
C THR A 324 -20.58 5.89 33.84
N GLY A 325 -20.39 5.45 35.07
CA GLY A 325 -20.94 4.22 35.60
C GLY A 325 -21.18 4.31 37.10
N SER A 326 -21.67 3.22 37.68
CA SER A 326 -21.87 3.10 39.12
C SER A 326 -21.54 1.71 39.65
N ILE A 327 -21.16 1.65 40.92
CA ILE A 327 -20.90 0.41 41.67
C ILE A 327 -21.70 0.41 42.98
N ALA A 328 -22.31 -0.72 43.31
CA ALA A 328 -22.88 -1.00 44.62
C ALA A 328 -22.00 -1.97 45.44
N TRP A 329 -21.62 -1.60 46.66
CA TRP A 329 -20.84 -2.44 47.59
C TRP A 329 -21.73 -3.02 48.70
N PRO A 330 -21.50 -4.28 49.13
CA PRO A 330 -22.36 -5.02 50.07
C PRO A 330 -22.36 -4.51 51.51
N TYR A 331 -21.30 -3.79 51.93
CA TYR A 331 -21.13 -3.38 53.34
C TYR A 331 -21.49 -1.91 53.59
N GLN A 332 -22.22 -1.26 52.68
CA GLN A 332 -22.67 0.11 52.85
C GLN A 332 -24.18 0.19 52.68
N ALA A 333 -24.87 0.64 53.74
CA ALA A 333 -26.33 0.60 53.83
C ALA A 333 -27.03 1.37 52.70
N GLU A 334 -26.43 2.45 52.21
CA GLU A 334 -26.76 3.13 50.96
C GLU A 334 -25.51 3.86 50.46
N LYS A 335 -24.98 3.50 49.29
CA LYS A 335 -24.14 4.38 48.45
C LYS A 335 -23.81 3.64 47.16
N GLU A 336 -24.72 3.73 46.19
CA GLU A 336 -24.32 3.59 44.79
C GLU A 336 -23.29 4.69 44.50
N TYR A 337 -22.06 4.30 44.15
CA TYR A 337 -21.00 5.25 43.83
C TYR A 337 -20.99 5.54 42.35
N TYR A 338 -21.45 6.71 41.96
CA TYR A 338 -21.35 7.20 40.60
C TYR A 338 -19.91 7.61 40.28
N SER A 339 -19.47 7.34 39.06
CA SER A 339 -18.19 7.85 38.56
C SER A 339 -18.14 9.37 38.64
N ASP A 340 -17.00 9.93 39.04
CA ASP A 340 -16.78 11.36 38.92
C ASP A 340 -16.89 11.85 37.47
N PRO A 341 -17.14 13.16 37.25
CA PRO A 341 -16.92 13.76 35.94
C PRO A 341 -15.47 13.52 35.50
N GLY A 342 -15.29 13.28 34.21
CA GLY A 342 -13.98 13.13 33.61
C GLY A 342 -13.55 14.32 32.77
N ALA A 343 -12.30 14.26 32.35
CA ALA A 343 -11.69 15.21 31.44
C ALA A 343 -11.20 14.48 30.19
N TRP A 344 -11.30 15.15 29.05
CA TRP A 344 -10.75 14.68 27.79
C TRP A 344 -9.38 15.31 27.53
N SER A 345 -8.45 14.50 27.06
CA SER A 345 -7.15 14.94 26.56
C SER A 345 -6.89 14.33 25.19
N ARG A 346 -6.43 15.16 24.25
CA ARG A 346 -5.99 14.69 22.93
C ARG A 346 -4.75 13.81 23.08
N VAL A 347 -4.81 12.59 22.54
CA VAL A 347 -3.69 11.65 22.49
C VAL A 347 -2.97 11.75 21.15
N LEU A 348 -3.75 11.70 20.06
CA LEU A 348 -3.23 11.65 18.70
C LEU A 348 -4.17 12.37 17.75
N LEU A 349 -3.63 13.09 16.78
CA LEU A 349 -4.40 13.67 15.69
C LEU A 349 -3.65 13.47 14.38
N GLY A 350 -4.24 12.72 13.47
CA GLY A 350 -3.64 12.37 12.18
C GLY A 350 -4.62 12.50 11.01
N PRO A 351 -4.16 12.20 9.80
CA PRO A 351 -4.94 12.43 8.60
C PRO A 351 -6.13 11.47 8.44
N VAL A 352 -6.07 10.29 9.05
CA VAL A 352 -7.13 9.26 8.98
C VAL A 352 -7.97 9.27 10.23
N ARG A 353 -7.38 9.42 11.40
CA ARG A 353 -8.11 9.40 12.67
C ARG A 353 -7.47 10.26 13.74
N GLY A 354 -8.30 10.73 14.65
CA GLY A 354 -7.90 11.30 15.93
C GLY A 354 -8.30 10.39 17.08
N ILE A 355 -7.55 10.46 18.18
CA ILE A 355 -7.72 9.65 19.38
C ILE A 355 -7.69 10.58 20.60
N TRP A 356 -8.72 10.49 21.43
CA TRP A 356 -8.86 11.25 22.67
C TRP A 356 -9.03 10.30 23.83
N GLU A 357 -8.37 10.62 24.92
CA GLU A 357 -8.44 9.89 26.17
C GLU A 357 -9.37 10.62 27.13
N TYR A 358 -10.35 9.91 27.66
CA TYR A 358 -11.20 10.33 28.77
C TYR A 358 -10.68 9.71 30.06
N ARG A 359 -10.56 10.50 31.13
CA ARG A 359 -10.25 9.99 32.48
C ARG A 359 -11.12 10.67 33.54
N THR A 360 -11.68 9.87 34.43
CA THR A 360 -12.31 10.35 35.68
C THR A 360 -11.27 10.75 36.73
N SER A 361 -11.60 11.65 37.65
CA SER A 361 -10.71 12.08 38.74
C SER A 361 -10.36 11.01 39.78
N GLY A 362 -11.24 10.01 39.99
CA GLY A 362 -11.01 8.91 40.92
C GLY A 362 -11.28 9.20 42.40
N VAL A 363 -12.00 10.28 42.71
CA VAL A 363 -12.52 10.60 44.04
C VAL A 363 -13.64 9.63 44.44
N SER A 364 -14.51 9.22 43.52
CA SER A 364 -15.69 8.40 43.83
C SER A 364 -15.46 6.88 43.95
N GLY A 365 -14.21 6.41 43.90
CA GLY A 365 -13.87 4.98 44.03
C GLY A 365 -14.05 4.18 42.73
N TYR A 366 -15.05 4.50 41.91
CA TYR A 366 -15.14 4.04 40.51
C TYR A 366 -14.28 4.94 39.62
N VAL A 367 -13.54 4.35 38.68
CA VAL A 367 -12.83 5.09 37.64
C VAL A 367 -13.20 4.59 36.26
N SER A 368 -13.20 5.51 35.30
CA SER A 368 -13.43 5.22 33.88
C SER A 368 -12.32 5.86 33.07
N ARG A 369 -11.68 5.04 32.23
CA ARG A 369 -10.68 5.48 31.26
C ARG A 369 -11.14 5.03 29.89
N ALA A 370 -11.36 5.97 28.97
CA ALA A 370 -11.78 5.63 27.61
C ALA A 370 -10.82 6.20 26.58
N PHE A 371 -10.66 5.50 25.45
CA PHE A 371 -10.02 6.02 24.25
C PHE A 371 -11.07 6.04 23.14
N MET A 372 -11.55 7.23 22.82
CA MET A 372 -12.45 7.44 21.70
C MET A 372 -11.63 7.77 20.46
N THR A 373 -11.92 7.04 19.39
CA THR A 373 -11.29 7.20 18.09
C THR A 373 -12.33 7.63 17.08
N ALA A 374 -12.06 8.70 16.34
CA ALA A 374 -12.92 9.20 15.26
C ALA A 374 -12.15 9.19 13.93
N TYR A 375 -12.83 8.87 12.84
CA TYR A 375 -12.22 8.63 11.52
C TYR A 375 -12.64 9.69 10.50
N SER A 376 -11.68 10.22 9.75
CA SER A 376 -11.87 11.21 8.69
C SER A 376 -12.82 10.67 7.61
N GLY A 377 -13.74 11.51 7.15
CA GLY A 377 -14.70 11.18 6.10
C GLY A 377 -15.72 10.10 6.50
N SER A 378 -15.80 9.75 7.78
CA SER A 378 -16.73 8.73 8.30
C SER A 378 -17.44 9.20 9.56
N ASN A 379 -18.66 8.69 9.77
CA ASN A 379 -19.46 8.88 10.98
C ASN A 379 -19.24 7.77 12.01
N ILE A 380 -18.21 6.94 11.82
CA ILE A 380 -17.88 5.85 12.72
C ILE A 380 -16.99 6.36 13.85
N THR A 381 -17.31 5.93 15.07
CA THR A 381 -16.40 6.06 16.20
C THR A 381 -16.13 4.69 16.83
N LEU A 382 -14.91 4.51 17.32
CA LEU A 382 -14.49 3.33 18.06
C LEU A 382 -14.03 3.78 19.44
N THR A 383 -14.74 3.35 20.48
CA THR A 383 -14.43 3.71 21.86
C THR A 383 -14.05 2.47 22.64
N TYR A 384 -12.81 2.43 23.12
CA TYR A 384 -12.36 1.43 24.07
C TYR A 384 -12.51 2.02 25.48
N LEU A 385 -13.32 1.41 26.34
CA LEU A 385 -13.47 1.82 27.72
C LEU A 385 -12.89 0.77 28.66
N TRP A 386 -12.02 1.19 29.57
CA TRP A 386 -11.59 0.42 30.73
C TRP A 386 -12.27 0.96 31.99
N PRO A 387 -13.37 0.31 32.44
CA PRO A 387 -13.90 0.58 33.76
C PRO A 387 -12.94 0.01 34.82
N GLY A 388 -12.84 0.69 35.95
CA GLY A 388 -11.88 0.40 37.00
C GLY A 388 -12.37 0.78 38.38
N SER A 389 -11.62 0.37 39.41
CA SER A 389 -11.86 0.76 40.80
C SER A 389 -10.53 0.99 41.50
N ILE A 390 -10.53 1.95 42.41
CA ILE A 390 -9.44 2.20 43.36
C ILE A 390 -9.77 1.68 44.77
N ARG A 391 -10.84 0.90 44.90
CA ARG A 391 -11.27 0.24 46.14
C ARG A 391 -11.43 -1.26 45.92
N ALA A 392 -10.96 -2.05 46.88
CA ALA A 392 -11.11 -3.51 46.90
C ALA A 392 -12.46 -3.91 47.52
N GLY A 393 -12.98 -5.07 47.13
CA GLY A 393 -14.18 -5.66 47.73
C GLY A 393 -14.95 -6.61 46.80
N ILE A 394 -16.03 -7.19 47.32
CA ILE A 394 -17.06 -7.85 46.50
C ILE A 394 -18.03 -6.77 46.10
N ALA A 395 -18.41 -6.66 44.83
CA ALA A 395 -19.41 -5.70 44.43
C ALA A 395 -20.68 -6.41 43.94
N LEU A 396 -21.82 -5.89 44.39
CA LEU A 396 -23.13 -6.53 44.26
C LEU A 396 -23.71 -6.30 42.87
N GLU A 397 -23.63 -5.07 42.36
CA GLU A 397 -24.14 -4.68 41.04
C GLU A 397 -23.25 -3.59 40.41
N TRP A 398 -23.16 -3.61 39.09
CA TRP A 398 -22.27 -2.75 38.29
C TRP A 398 -22.97 -2.24 37.04
N TYR A 399 -23.17 -0.94 36.96
CA TYR A 399 -23.70 -0.32 35.75
C TYR A 399 -22.55 0.40 35.04
N LEU A 400 -22.21 -0.08 33.86
CA LEU A 400 -21.20 0.50 32.97
C LEU A 400 -21.90 1.15 31.78
N LEU A 401 -21.33 2.24 31.28
CA LEU A 401 -21.71 2.97 30.06
C LEU A 401 -23.21 3.03 29.79
N SER A 402 -23.82 4.21 29.91
CA SER A 402 -25.12 4.44 29.28
C SER A 402 -24.92 5.15 27.95
N TRP A 403 -25.68 4.78 26.93
CA TRP A 403 -25.69 5.55 25.68
C TRP A 403 -27.11 5.68 25.17
N ALA A 404 -27.36 6.78 24.48
CA ALA A 404 -28.56 7.00 23.68
C ALA A 404 -28.16 7.17 22.22
N SER A 405 -28.80 6.43 21.32
CA SER A 405 -28.44 6.44 19.91
C SER A 405 -29.69 6.38 19.04
N ASN A 406 -29.70 7.19 17.98
CA ASN A 406 -30.65 7.05 16.88
C ASN A 406 -30.07 6.21 15.73
N GLY A 407 -28.84 5.69 15.88
CA GLY A 407 -28.12 4.85 14.91
C GLY A 407 -27.77 3.46 15.46
N THR A 408 -27.16 2.63 14.62
CA THR A 408 -26.73 1.28 14.99
C THR A 408 -25.45 1.31 15.82
N TYR A 409 -25.38 0.45 16.83
CA TYR A 409 -24.21 0.29 17.68
C TYR A 409 -23.89 -1.19 17.90
N THR A 410 -22.62 -1.48 18.17
CA THR A 410 -22.17 -2.79 18.63
C THR A 410 -21.33 -2.63 19.88
N VAL A 411 -21.61 -3.47 20.89
CA VAL A 411 -20.87 -3.51 22.14
C VAL A 411 -20.30 -4.90 22.35
N GLU A 412 -19.03 -4.95 22.73
CA GLU A 412 -18.37 -6.16 23.20
C GLU A 412 -17.63 -5.88 24.50
N PHE A 413 -17.57 -6.88 25.39
CA PHE A 413 -16.80 -6.81 26.63
C PHE A 413 -15.75 -7.91 26.66
N THR A 414 -14.50 -7.53 26.97
CA THR A 414 -13.37 -8.44 27.13
C THR A 414 -12.80 -8.29 28.53
N CYS A 415 -12.71 -9.40 29.28
CA CYS A 415 -12.11 -9.41 30.62
C CYS A 415 -10.60 -9.23 30.60
N ALA A 416 -10.07 -8.61 31.67
CA ALA A 416 -8.64 -8.55 31.93
C ALA A 416 -8.09 -9.80 32.65
N THR A 417 -8.95 -10.65 33.23
CA THR A 417 -8.54 -11.85 33.98
C THR A 417 -8.57 -13.12 33.11
N LEU A 418 -7.83 -14.16 33.53
CA LEU A 418 -7.69 -15.47 32.85
C LEU A 418 -9.01 -16.23 32.63
N CYS A 419 -10.13 -15.76 33.19
CA CYS A 419 -11.46 -16.33 32.99
C CYS A 419 -12.15 -15.64 31.82
N GLN A 420 -12.36 -16.39 30.73
CA GLN A 420 -12.93 -15.93 29.48
C GLN A 420 -14.34 -15.34 29.69
N ARG A 421 -14.41 -14.00 29.65
CA ARG A 421 -15.61 -13.13 29.66
C ARG A 421 -16.45 -13.17 30.95
N LEU A 422 -16.65 -11.99 31.53
CA LEU A 422 -17.62 -11.71 32.59
C LEU A 422 -18.98 -11.79 31.92
N PRO A 423 -19.97 -12.45 32.53
CA PRO A 423 -21.31 -12.40 31.99
C PRO A 423 -21.82 -10.94 32.07
N VAL A 424 -22.30 -10.47 30.93
CA VAL A 424 -22.70 -9.08 30.69
C VAL A 424 -24.14 -9.10 30.18
N LYS A 425 -24.99 -8.25 30.77
CA LYS A 425 -26.37 -8.05 30.34
C LYS A 425 -26.51 -6.64 29.78
N LEU A 426 -27.07 -6.52 28.58
CA LEU A 426 -27.53 -5.24 28.05
C LEU A 426 -28.93 -4.97 28.57
N LEU A 427 -29.12 -3.82 29.22
CA LEU A 427 -30.39 -3.31 29.70
C LEU A 427 -30.82 -2.12 28.84
N GLY A 428 -32.13 -1.85 28.77
CA GLY A 428 -32.68 -0.72 28.02
C GLY A 428 -33.34 -1.12 26.69
N ASP A 429 -33.57 -0.13 25.83
CA ASP A 429 -34.21 -0.27 24.51
C ASP A 429 -33.26 0.15 23.37
N ALA A 430 -33.77 0.19 22.14
CA ALA A 430 -32.97 0.58 20.97
C ALA A 430 -32.48 2.04 21.01
N GLY A 431 -33.18 2.91 21.75
CA GLY A 431 -32.87 4.33 21.88
C GLY A 431 -31.94 4.62 23.07
N ARG A 432 -31.93 3.77 24.10
CA ARG A 432 -31.07 3.91 25.28
C ARG A 432 -30.69 2.55 25.85
N ALA A 433 -29.39 2.25 25.92
CA ALA A 433 -28.88 1.01 26.51
C ALA A 433 -27.84 1.26 27.61
N THR A 434 -27.78 0.31 28.55
CA THR A 434 -26.87 0.28 29.71
C THR A 434 -26.24 -1.10 29.81
N VAL A 435 -24.94 -1.19 30.13
CA VAL A 435 -24.23 -2.46 30.32
C VAL A 435 -24.21 -2.82 31.79
N LEU A 436 -24.74 -3.98 32.16
CA LEU A 436 -24.67 -4.53 33.51
C LEU A 436 -23.69 -5.71 33.55
N LEU A 437 -22.70 -5.67 34.44
CA LEU A 437 -21.87 -6.86 34.76
C LEU A 437 -22.54 -7.68 35.87
N CYS A 438 -22.41 -9.01 35.83
CA CYS A 438 -23.07 -9.90 36.79
C CYS A 438 -22.62 -9.73 38.25
N ASN A 439 -23.56 -10.04 39.16
CA ASN A 439 -23.46 -9.81 40.61
C ASN A 439 -22.35 -10.64 41.28
N ASN A 440 -21.85 -10.13 42.41
CA ASN A 440 -20.91 -10.80 43.33
C ASN A 440 -19.51 -11.07 42.75
N TYR A 441 -18.95 -10.13 42.01
CA TYR A 441 -17.57 -10.23 41.50
C TYR A 441 -16.56 -9.64 42.50
N TYR A 442 -15.50 -10.38 42.81
CA TYR A 442 -14.44 -9.96 43.74
C TYR A 442 -13.34 -9.16 43.04
N LEU A 443 -12.82 -8.15 43.74
CA LEU A 443 -11.92 -7.15 43.18
C LEU A 443 -10.73 -6.89 44.08
N SER A 444 -9.55 -7.00 43.49
CA SER A 444 -8.29 -6.69 44.15
C SER A 444 -8.16 -5.21 44.55
N GLY A 445 -8.92 -4.32 43.90
CA GLY A 445 -8.77 -2.88 44.04
C GLY A 445 -7.47 -2.35 43.44
N GLY A 446 -7.39 -1.04 43.23
CA GLY A 446 -6.20 -0.35 42.77
C GLY A 446 -5.93 0.91 43.59
N THR A 447 -4.97 1.72 43.15
CA THR A 447 -4.73 3.05 43.73
C THR A 447 -5.17 4.13 42.75
N ALA A 448 -5.27 5.40 43.19
CA ALA A 448 -5.52 6.52 42.28
C ALA A 448 -4.47 6.60 41.15
N ALA A 449 -3.22 6.22 41.42
CA ALA A 449 -2.14 6.19 40.42
C ALA A 449 -2.20 4.94 39.52
N THR A 450 -2.63 3.80 40.07
CA THR A 450 -2.71 2.50 39.39
C THR A 450 -4.06 1.83 39.65
N PRO A 451 -5.13 2.26 38.97
CA PRO A 451 -6.43 1.66 39.17
C PRO A 451 -6.46 0.21 38.69
N ALA A 452 -7.25 -0.63 39.36
CA ALA A 452 -7.49 -1.98 38.89
C ALA A 452 -8.62 -1.98 37.85
N TYR A 453 -8.28 -2.33 36.62
CA TYR A 453 -9.23 -2.42 35.50
C TYR A 453 -9.76 -3.86 35.34
N TYR A 454 -11.02 -3.96 34.92
CA TYR A 454 -11.80 -5.21 34.90
C TYR A 454 -11.69 -5.90 33.55
N GLY A 455 -11.36 -5.12 32.53
CA GLY A 455 -11.49 -5.47 31.14
C GLY A 455 -11.64 -4.22 30.30
N SER A 456 -12.01 -4.41 29.05
CA SER A 456 -12.37 -3.33 28.15
C SER A 456 -13.73 -3.59 27.50
N ALA A 457 -14.55 -2.54 27.41
CA ALA A 457 -15.69 -2.49 26.54
C ALA A 457 -15.28 -1.84 25.22
N VAL A 458 -15.68 -2.43 24.10
CA VAL A 458 -15.50 -1.85 22.77
C VAL A 458 -16.87 -1.43 22.26
N LEU A 459 -17.06 -0.14 22.10
CA LEU A 459 -18.25 0.45 21.51
C LEU A 459 -17.89 0.94 20.11
N THR A 460 -18.60 0.43 19.09
CA THR A 460 -18.56 1.00 17.74
C THR A 460 -19.90 1.63 17.41
N THR A 461 -19.89 2.89 17.01
CA THR A 461 -21.12 3.67 16.73
C THR A 461 -21.17 4.09 15.27
N THR A 462 -22.36 4.10 14.68
CA THR A 462 -22.48 4.27 13.23
C THR A 462 -23.80 4.91 12.83
N GLY A 463 -23.76 5.78 11.82
CA GLY A 463 -24.93 6.14 11.01
C GLY A 463 -25.03 5.35 9.70
N SER A 464 -24.01 4.58 9.35
CA SER A 464 -23.91 3.76 8.13
C SER A 464 -23.59 2.30 8.47
N PRO A 465 -23.96 1.30 7.66
CA PRO A 465 -23.75 -0.10 8.01
C PRO A 465 -22.25 -0.40 8.20
N LEU A 466 -21.88 -0.97 9.34
CA LEU A 466 -20.56 -1.58 9.51
C LEU A 466 -20.52 -2.90 8.76
N ALA A 467 -19.40 -3.12 8.07
CA ALA A 467 -19.13 -4.42 7.51
C ALA A 467 -18.98 -5.47 8.62
N GLN A 468 -19.53 -6.66 8.34
CA GLN A 468 -19.31 -7.83 9.16
C GLN A 468 -18.44 -8.81 8.38
N VAL A 469 -17.14 -8.86 8.70
CA VAL A 469 -16.19 -9.77 8.07
C VAL A 469 -16.34 -11.16 8.68
N LYS A 470 -16.62 -12.17 7.83
CA LYS A 470 -16.65 -13.59 8.22
C LYS A 470 -15.24 -14.19 8.22
N SER A 471 -14.45 -13.84 7.22
CA SER A 471 -13.08 -14.32 7.06
C SER A 471 -12.27 -13.36 6.20
N LEU A 472 -10.95 -13.40 6.36
CA LEU A 472 -10.00 -12.62 5.59
C LEU A 472 -9.02 -13.58 4.92
N LYS A 473 -9.06 -13.66 3.59
CA LYS A 473 -8.05 -14.40 2.83
C LYS A 473 -6.86 -13.49 2.54
N VAL A 474 -5.67 -14.08 2.55
CA VAL A 474 -4.42 -13.36 2.30
C VAL A 474 -3.67 -14.03 1.16
N ALA A 475 -3.24 -13.23 0.19
CA ALA A 475 -2.32 -13.65 -0.85
C ALA A 475 -1.11 -12.71 -0.88
N VAL A 476 0.07 -13.27 -1.08
CA VAL A 476 1.33 -12.52 -1.05
C VAL A 476 1.98 -12.64 -2.41
N ARG A 477 2.43 -11.51 -2.96
CA ARG A 477 3.22 -11.47 -4.18
C ARG A 477 4.51 -10.70 -3.93
N ASN A 478 5.63 -11.35 -4.23
CA ASN A 478 6.95 -10.75 -4.20
C ASN A 478 7.41 -10.53 -5.63
N PHE A 479 7.78 -9.30 -5.96
CA PHE A 479 8.21 -8.85 -7.28
C PHE A 479 9.73 -8.66 -7.38
N ALA A 480 10.45 -8.82 -6.26
CA ALA A 480 11.90 -8.66 -6.19
C ALA A 480 12.71 -9.89 -6.64
N ALA A 481 12.06 -10.96 -7.11
CA ALA A 481 12.72 -12.18 -7.61
C ALA A 481 13.33 -11.95 -9.01
#